data_AF-A0A645JGR4-F1
#
_entry.id   AF-A0A645JGR4-F1
#
_cell.length_a   1.000
_cell.length_b   1.000
_cell.length_c   1.000
_cell.angle_alpha   90.00
_cell.angle_beta   90.00
_cell.angle_gamma   90.00
#
_symmetry.space_group_name_H-M   'P 1'
#
loop_
_entity.id
_entity.type
_entity.pdbx_description
1 polymer ?
#
loop_
_entity_poly.entity_id
_entity_poly.type
_entity_poly.pdbx_seq_one_letter_code
_entity_poly.pdbx_strand_id
1 'polypeptide(L)'
;MGLSFSNILNVNSDKGRAKVTFVGTVLSIILSLAGILDHFMYLLYLAALCYPAIAGVMFVHFFACKQKWVDKKGWNIIATVAMICGIFVGYITTYIVPVGIPAIQSLTVTGIVYYFAMKLKAKISPDQFTQEMFE
;
A
#
# COMPACT_ATOMS: atom_id res chain seq x y z
N MET A 1 2.69 -14.23 -0.43
CA MET A 1 3.23 -14.66 0.88
C MET A 1 4.67 -15.15 0.79
N GLY A 2 5.00 -16.11 -0.08
CA GLY A 2 6.32 -16.75 -0.12
C GLY A 2 7.52 -15.80 -0.21
N LEU A 3 7.52 -14.86 -1.16
CA LEU A 3 8.65 -13.94 -1.36
C LEU A 3 8.84 -12.97 -0.17
N SER A 4 7.78 -12.30 0.26
CA SER A 4 7.82 -11.34 1.38
C SER A 4 8.20 -12.01 2.70
N PHE A 5 7.59 -13.17 3.00
CA PHE A 5 7.88 -13.90 4.24
C PHE A 5 9.29 -14.52 4.23
N SER A 6 9.76 -15.00 3.07
CA SER A 6 11.13 -15.46 2.93
C SER A 6 12.15 -14.33 3.09
N ASN A 7 11.85 -13.12 2.60
CA ASN A 7 12.71 -11.96 2.78
C ASN A 7 12.77 -11.53 4.26
N ILE A 8 11.64 -11.57 4.99
CA ILE A 8 11.61 -11.29 6.44
C ILE A 8 12.47 -12.30 7.21
N LEU A 9 12.41 -13.58 6.82
CA LEU A 9 13.21 -14.65 7.44
C LEU A 9 14.64 -14.77 6.86
N ASN A 10 15.04 -13.85 5.98
CA ASN A 10 16.33 -13.83 5.29
C ASN A 10 16.68 -15.16 4.57
N VAL A 11 15.67 -15.82 3.99
CA VAL A 11 15.82 -17.09 3.26
C VAL A 11 16.04 -16.82 1.78
N ASN A 12 17.29 -16.94 1.35
CA ASN A 12 17.73 -16.59 -0.02
C ASN A 12 17.84 -17.80 -0.97
N SER A 13 17.60 -19.03 -0.51
CA SER A 13 17.66 -20.25 -1.34
C SER A 13 16.29 -20.64 -1.89
N ASP A 14 16.20 -21.04 -3.17
CA ASP A 14 14.95 -21.48 -3.81
C ASP A 14 14.25 -22.62 -3.04
N LYS A 15 15.02 -23.61 -2.59
CA LYS A 15 14.51 -24.71 -1.77
C LYS A 15 13.99 -24.21 -0.42
N GLY A 16 14.64 -23.20 0.17
CA GLY A 16 14.20 -22.57 1.40
C GLY A 16 12.89 -21.80 1.22
N ARG A 17 12.77 -21.01 0.15
CA ARG A 17 11.55 -20.26 -0.18
C ARG A 17 10.36 -21.18 -0.44
N ALA A 18 10.59 -22.30 -1.14
CA ALA A 18 9.57 -23.32 -1.36
C ALA A 18 9.07 -23.92 -0.03
N LYS A 19 9.99 -24.29 0.88
CA LYS A 19 9.63 -24.81 2.22
C LYS A 19 8.86 -23.79 3.05
N VAL A 20 9.33 -22.55 3.09
CA VAL A 20 8.67 -21.45 3.82
C VAL A 20 7.26 -21.20 3.28
N THR A 21 7.08 -21.21 1.96
CA THR A 21 5.77 -21.05 1.33
C THR A 21 4.84 -22.21 1.69
N PHE A 22 5.34 -23.44 1.62
CA PHE A 22 4.55 -24.62 1.93
C PHE A 22 4.09 -24.63 3.39
N VAL A 23 5.04 -24.47 4.33
CA VAL A 23 4.74 -24.44 5.77
C VAL A 23 3.80 -23.27 6.12
N GLY A 24 4.09 -22.07 5.59
CA GLY A 24 3.24 -20.90 5.80
C GLY A 24 1.81 -21.11 5.29
N THR A 25 1.65 -21.81 4.15
CA THR A 25 0.32 -22.13 3.59
C THR A 25 -0.43 -23.11 4.48
N VAL A 26 0.22 -24.20 4.91
CA VAL A 26 -0.39 -25.20 5.79
C VAL A 26 -0.84 -24.57 7.11
N LEU A 27 0.02 -23.76 7.75
CA LEU A 27 -0.33 -23.04 8.97
C LEU A 27 -1.50 -22.06 8.76
N SER A 28 -1.50 -21.34 7.64
CA SER A 28 -2.59 -20.40 7.31
C SER A 28 -3.93 -21.11 7.15
N ILE A 29 -3.95 -22.29 6.53
CA ILE A 29 -5.17 -23.10 6.37
C ILE A 29 -5.68 -23.56 7.73
N ILE A 30 -4.80 -24.11 8.60
CA ILE A 30 -5.17 -24.56 9.93
C ILE A 30 -5.77 -23.41 10.75
N LEU A 31 -5.11 -22.25 10.77
CA LEU A 31 -5.60 -21.06 11.46
C LEU A 31 -6.94 -20.56 10.89
N SER A 32 -7.10 -20.59 9.56
CA SER A 32 -8.34 -20.22 8.90
C SER A 32 -9.51 -21.14 9.30
N LEU A 33 -9.27 -22.45 9.36
CA LEU A 33 -10.28 -23.43 9.80
C LEU A 33 -10.61 -23.31 11.29
N ALA A 34 -9.64 -22.86 12.11
CA ALA A 34 -9.84 -22.59 13.53
C ALA A 34 -10.65 -21.30 13.80
N GLY A 35 -11.13 -20.59 12.77
CA GLY A 35 -11.98 -19.40 12.93
C GLY A 35 -11.22 -18.13 13.28
N ILE A 36 -9.90 -18.07 13.05
CA ILE A 36 -9.10 -16.88 13.35
C ILE A 36 -9.62 -15.63 12.62
N LEU A 37 -10.27 -15.82 11.47
CA LEU A 37 -10.79 -14.76 10.62
C LEU A 37 -11.81 -13.86 11.35
N ASP A 38 -12.67 -14.45 12.17
CA ASP A 38 -13.74 -13.73 12.86
C ASP A 38 -13.16 -12.75 13.90
N HIS A 39 -11.99 -13.06 14.47
CA HIS A 39 -11.28 -12.17 15.37
C HIS A 39 -10.58 -11.01 14.66
N PHE A 40 -10.23 -11.16 13.38
CA PHE A 40 -9.47 -10.17 12.61
C PHE A 40 -10.28 -9.48 11.51
N MET A 41 -11.60 -9.65 11.46
CA MET A 41 -12.44 -9.09 10.41
C MET A 41 -12.28 -7.56 10.26
N TYR A 42 -12.25 -6.82 11.37
CA TYR A 42 -12.01 -5.37 11.36
C TYR A 42 -10.63 -4.99 10.82
N LEU A 43 -9.60 -5.78 11.16
CA LEU A 43 -8.26 -5.58 10.63
C LEU A 43 -8.22 -5.86 9.12
N LEU A 44 -8.94 -6.88 8.65
CA LEU A 44 -9.04 -7.22 7.24
C LEU A 44 -9.77 -6.15 6.44
N TYR A 45 -10.84 -5.58 7.00
CA TYR A 45 -11.53 -4.44 6.41
C TYR A 45 -10.65 -3.20 6.29
N LEU A 46 -9.87 -2.89 7.33
CA LEU A 46 -8.89 -1.80 7.25
C LEU A 46 -7.82 -2.10 6.21
N ALA A 47 -7.28 -3.33 6.20
CA ALA A 47 -6.27 -3.75 5.23
C ALA A 47 -6.78 -3.64 3.78
N ALA A 48 -8.05 -3.99 3.53
CA ALA A 48 -8.69 -3.88 2.23
C ALA A 48 -8.75 -2.43 1.70
N LEU A 49 -8.75 -1.42 2.58
CA LEU A 49 -8.66 0.00 2.20
C LEU A 49 -7.21 0.49 2.10
N CYS A 50 -6.33 0.00 2.97
CA CYS A 50 -4.92 0.39 2.99
C CYS A 50 -4.16 -0.05 1.72
N TYR A 51 -4.37 -1.28 1.23
CA TYR A 51 -3.63 -1.79 0.06
C TYR A 51 -3.87 -0.95 -1.21
N PRO A 52 -5.12 -0.60 -1.58
CA PRO A 52 -5.38 0.29 -2.72
C PRO A 52 -4.77 1.69 -2.55
N ALA A 53 -4.76 2.25 -1.34
CA ALA A 53 -4.12 3.54 -1.08
C ALA A 53 -2.61 3.50 -1.31
N ILE A 54 -1.92 2.45 -0.81
CA ILE A 54 -0.49 2.23 -1.09
C ILE A 54 -0.25 2.11 -2.60
N ALA A 55 -1.08 1.32 -3.29
CA ALA A 55 -1.00 1.16 -4.73
C ALA A 55 -1.18 2.50 -5.47
N GLY A 56 -2.09 3.37 -5.01
CA GLY A 56 -2.29 4.71 -5.57
C GLY A 56 -1.05 5.58 -5.49
N VAL A 57 -0.36 5.60 -4.34
CA VAL A 57 0.93 6.31 -4.19
C VAL A 57 1.97 5.75 -5.15
N MET A 58 2.16 4.42 -5.15
CA MET A 58 3.16 3.77 -5.99
C MET A 58 2.92 4.03 -7.48
N PHE A 59 1.66 3.93 -7.92
CA PHE A 59 1.28 4.12 -9.31
C PHE A 59 1.56 5.56 -9.77
N VAL A 60 1.14 6.55 -8.98
CA VAL A 60 1.37 7.96 -9.31
C VAL A 60 2.84 8.32 -9.22
N HIS A 61 3.55 7.85 -8.20
CA HIS A 61 4.98 8.13 -8.03
C HIS A 61 5.80 7.64 -9.24
N PHE A 62 5.53 6.41 -9.69
CA PHE A 62 6.26 5.82 -10.81
C PHE A 62 5.81 6.37 -12.17
N PHE A 63 4.51 6.35 -12.47
CA PHE A 63 4.01 6.68 -13.81
C PHE A 63 3.81 8.17 -14.03
N ALA A 64 3.25 8.90 -13.06
CA ALA A 64 2.89 10.30 -13.23
C ALA A 64 4.03 11.26 -12.84
N CYS A 65 4.74 10.98 -11.76
CA CYS A 65 5.93 11.73 -11.35
C CYS A 65 7.21 11.26 -12.07
N LYS A 66 7.12 10.21 -12.92
CA LYS A 66 8.21 9.62 -13.72
C LYS A 66 9.45 9.24 -12.90
N GLN A 67 9.27 8.89 -11.64
CA GLN A 67 10.39 8.57 -10.75
C GLN A 67 10.90 7.15 -11.01
N LYS A 68 12.21 6.96 -10.88
CA LYS A 68 12.83 5.64 -10.91
C LYS A 68 12.64 4.94 -9.56
N TRP A 69 12.60 3.61 -9.56
CA TRP A 69 12.63 2.79 -8.34
C TRP A 69 14.00 2.91 -7.68
N VAL A 70 14.17 3.93 -6.86
CA VAL A 70 15.37 4.15 -6.05
C VAL A 70 14.95 4.13 -4.59
N ASP A 71 15.66 3.36 -3.77
CA ASP A 71 15.42 3.32 -2.34
C ASP A 71 15.95 4.60 -1.69
N LYS A 72 15.04 5.56 -1.49
CA LYS A 72 15.32 6.85 -0.84
C LYS A 72 15.07 6.70 0.65
N LYS A 73 16.12 6.82 1.46
CA LYS A 73 16.02 6.70 2.92
C LYS A 73 15.23 7.88 3.51
N GLY A 74 14.11 7.60 4.16
CA GLY A 74 13.37 8.60 4.93
C GLY A 74 11.85 8.36 4.89
N TRP A 75 11.10 9.22 5.58
CA TRP A 75 9.64 9.16 5.61
C TRP A 75 9.07 10.18 4.61
N ASN A 76 8.33 9.71 3.60
CA ASN A 76 7.53 10.59 2.75
C ASN A 76 6.19 10.95 3.41
N ILE A 77 6.16 12.05 4.16
CA ILE A 77 4.96 12.50 4.88
C ILE A 77 3.78 12.76 3.92
N ILE A 78 4.07 13.25 2.70
CA ILE A 78 3.04 13.51 1.68
C ILE A 78 2.36 12.21 1.24
N ALA A 79 3.12 11.13 1.06
CA ALA A 79 2.56 9.81 0.78
C ALA A 79 1.61 9.35 1.90
N THR A 80 2.01 9.52 3.16
CA THR A 80 1.18 9.15 4.32
C THR A 80 -0.11 9.97 4.37
N VAL A 81 -0.04 11.29 4.18
CA VAL A 81 -1.23 12.14 4.15
C VAL A 81 -2.17 11.73 3.01
N ALA A 82 -1.64 11.49 1.81
CA ALA A 82 -2.44 11.05 0.68
C ALA A 82 -3.09 9.67 0.91
N MET A 83 -2.40 8.75 1.57
CA MET A 83 -2.98 7.48 1.99
C MET A 83 -4.12 7.67 2.98
N ILE A 84 -3.93 8.51 4.02
CA ILE A 84 -4.98 8.79 5.01
C ILE A 84 -6.22 9.38 4.30
N CYS A 85 -6.05 10.32 3.37
CA CYS A 85 -7.15 10.88 2.61
C CYS A 85 -7.91 9.82 1.79
N GLY A 86 -7.21 8.93 1.08
CA GLY A 86 -7.86 7.89 0.29
C GLY A 86 -8.55 6.83 1.14
N ILE A 87 -7.93 6.40 2.25
CA ILE A 87 -8.54 5.48 3.22
C ILE A 87 -9.80 6.11 3.81
N PHE A 88 -9.75 7.40 4.18
CA PHE A 88 -10.89 8.11 4.73
C PHE A 88 -12.05 8.19 3.73
N VAL A 89 -11.78 8.57 2.48
CA VAL A 89 -12.83 8.59 1.44
C VAL A 89 -13.34 7.18 1.15
N GLY A 90 -12.46 6.20 1.02
CA GLY A 90 -12.84 4.80 0.82
C GLY A 90 -13.69 4.24 1.96
N TYR A 91 -13.41 4.64 3.20
CA TYR A 91 -14.23 4.29 4.36
C TYR A 91 -15.64 4.90 4.23
N ILE A 92 -15.74 6.20 3.93
CA ILE A 92 -17.03 6.88 3.73
C ILE A 92 -17.83 6.19 2.62
N THR A 93 -17.21 5.91 1.47
CA THR A 93 -17.91 5.34 0.32
C THR A 93 -18.21 3.84 0.46
N THR A 94 -17.56 3.14 1.40
CA THR A 94 -17.90 1.75 1.74
C THR A 94 -19.05 1.69 2.74
N TYR A 95 -18.96 2.46 3.84
CA TYR A 95 -19.77 2.23 5.04
C TYR A 95 -20.85 3.28 5.31
N ILE A 96 -20.70 4.50 4.78
CA ILE A 96 -21.63 5.61 5.05
C ILE A 96 -22.49 5.90 3.83
N VAL A 97 -21.86 6.03 2.67
CA VAL A 97 -22.53 6.32 1.40
C VAL A 97 -22.09 5.28 0.36
N PRO A 98 -22.70 4.08 0.36
CA PRO A 98 -22.29 2.97 -0.49
C PRO A 98 -22.41 3.33 -1.97
N VAL A 99 -21.29 3.68 -2.60
CA VAL A 99 -21.24 4.14 -4.00
C VAL A 99 -20.00 3.57 -4.66
N GLY A 100 -20.17 2.93 -5.81
CA GLY A 100 -19.07 2.45 -6.63
C GLY A 100 -18.25 1.33 -5.97
N ILE A 101 -16.99 1.22 -6.36
CA ILE A 101 -16.05 0.22 -5.83
C ILE A 101 -15.08 0.93 -4.89
N PRO A 102 -15.15 0.72 -3.57
CA PRO A 102 -14.36 1.50 -2.61
C PRO A 102 -12.85 1.41 -2.80
N ALA A 103 -12.34 0.25 -3.20
CA ALA A 103 -10.93 0.07 -3.51
C ALA A 103 -10.47 0.99 -4.65
N ILE A 104 -11.29 1.13 -5.70
CA ILE A 104 -10.98 2.02 -6.83
C ILE A 104 -11.02 3.47 -6.37
N GLN A 105 -12.04 3.87 -5.60
CA GLN A 105 -12.15 5.24 -5.10
C GLN A 105 -10.99 5.60 -4.18
N SER A 106 -10.62 4.73 -3.23
CA SER A 106 -9.47 4.92 -2.35
C SER A 106 -8.17 5.08 -3.15
N LEU A 107 -7.95 4.22 -4.15
CA LEU A 107 -6.79 4.29 -5.03
C LEU A 107 -6.75 5.61 -5.81
N THR A 108 -7.86 5.99 -6.44
CA THR A 108 -7.96 7.20 -7.26
C THR A 108 -7.78 8.45 -6.42
N VAL A 109 -8.44 8.55 -5.26
CA VAL A 109 -8.32 9.70 -4.36
C VAL A 109 -6.89 9.82 -3.83
N THR A 110 -6.28 8.72 -3.34
CA THR A 110 -4.88 8.76 -2.91
C THR A 110 -3.96 9.20 -4.04
N GLY A 111 -4.15 8.68 -5.25
CA GLY A 111 -3.35 9.07 -6.40
C GLY A 111 -3.46 10.57 -6.73
N ILE A 112 -4.68 11.11 -6.76
CA ILE A 112 -4.94 12.53 -7.00
C ILE A 112 -4.28 13.39 -5.92
N VAL A 113 -4.56 13.12 -4.64
CA VAL A 113 -4.01 13.88 -3.52
C VAL A 113 -2.49 13.83 -3.53
N TYR A 114 -1.91 12.65 -3.75
CA TYR A 114 -0.47 12.47 -3.81
C TYR A 114 0.16 13.29 -4.94
N TYR A 115 -0.39 13.22 -6.15
CA TYR A 115 0.13 13.95 -7.31
C TYR A 115 0.18 15.46 -7.04
N PHE A 116 -0.95 16.05 -6.63
CA PHE A 116 -1.04 17.49 -6.41
C PHE A 116 -0.19 17.96 -5.23
N ALA A 117 -0.18 17.21 -4.13
CA ALA A 117 0.62 17.55 -2.95
C ALA A 117 2.13 17.44 -3.24
N MET A 118 2.56 16.43 -3.99
CA MET A 118 3.95 16.28 -4.42
C MET A 118 4.36 17.38 -5.41
N LYS A 119 3.48 17.75 -6.35
CA LYS A 119 3.70 18.87 -7.27
C LYS A 119 3.82 20.21 -6.53
N LEU A 120 3.00 20.43 -5.51
CA LEU A 120 3.08 21.63 -4.67
C LEU A 120 4.37 21.64 -3.83
N LYS A 121 4.72 20.52 -3.21
CA LYS A 121 5.93 20.37 -2.41
C LYS A 121 7.20 20.59 -3.23
N ALA A 122 7.25 20.05 -4.46
CA ALA A 122 8.36 20.25 -5.38
C ALA A 122 8.60 21.74 -5.70
N LYS A 123 7.55 22.58 -5.64
CA LYS A 123 7.66 24.02 -5.88
C LYS A 123 8.05 24.82 -4.63
N ILE A 124 7.56 24.43 -3.44
CA ILE A 124 7.72 25.22 -2.20
C ILE A 124 8.96 24.81 -1.41
N SER A 125 9.16 23.50 -1.21
CA SER A 125 10.22 22.95 -0.38
C SER A 125 10.68 21.62 -0.96
N PRO A 126 11.54 21.67 -2.00
CA PRO A 126 12.06 20.47 -2.63
C PRO A 126 12.81 19.61 -1.61
N ASP A 127 12.59 18.31 -1.63
CA ASP A 127 13.33 17.34 -0.85
C ASP A 127 13.76 16.14 -1.70
N GLN A 128 14.43 15.17 -1.08
CA GLN A 128 14.88 13.95 -1.76
C GLN A 128 13.74 13.23 -2.51
N PHE A 129 12.48 13.35 -2.08
CA PHE A 129 11.34 12.72 -2.74
C PHE A 129 10.81 13.52 -3.94
N THR A 130 11.21 14.78 -4.10
CA THR A 130 10.79 15.64 -5.21
C THR A 130 11.91 15.98 -6.20
N GLN A 131 13.15 15.59 -5.92
CA GLN A 131 14.27 15.75 -6.86
C GLN A 131 13.95 15.05 -8.19
N GLU A 132 14.17 15.75 -9.30
CA GLU A 132 13.88 15.29 -10.68
C GLU A 132 12.39 15.00 -10.97
N MET A 133 11.47 15.37 -10.06
CA MET A 133 10.04 15.26 -10.37
C MET A 133 9.60 16.42 -11.25
N PHE A 134 8.91 16.08 -12.35
CA PHE A 134 8.30 17.04 -13.28
C PHE A 134 9.28 17.88 -14.11
N GLU A 135 10.53 17.43 -14.24
CA GLU A 135 11.46 17.86 -15.31
C GLU A 135 11.07 17.28 -16.68
#